data_AF-A0A523H626-F1
#
_entry.id   AF-A0A523H626-F1
#
_cell.length_a   1.000
_cell.length_b   1.000
_cell.length_c   1.000
_cell.angle_alpha   90.00
_cell.angle_beta   90.00
_cell.angle_gamma   90.00
#
_symmetry.space_group_name_H-M   'P 1'
#
loop_
_entity.id
_entity.type
_entity.pdbx_description
1 polymer ?
#
loop_
_entity_poly.entity_id
_entity_poly.type
_entity_poly.pdbx_seq_one_letter_code
_entity_poly.pdbx_strand_id
1 'polypeptide(L)'
;MTAIAVLHKDEILKRVAKGDKISDIGKSYGVTQQAISKQLLTDPEWIDARMSGTLARIEHWEKEIEAINEGTPQVVLGRAREMLAHARWRAEREFPNQWGGAKININVTNKVEMSEALAP
;
A
#
# COMPACT_ATOMS: atom_id res chain seq x y z
N MET A 1 -21.77 -12.87 -12.43
CA MET A 1 -21.97 -11.44 -12.11
C MET A 1 -20.67 -10.68 -12.33
N THR A 2 -20.33 -10.38 -13.59
CA THR A 2 -19.01 -9.89 -14.02
C THR A 2 -19.09 -8.65 -14.92
N ALA A 3 -20.29 -8.21 -15.29
CA ALA A 3 -20.50 -7.08 -16.21
C ALA A 3 -20.39 -5.70 -15.54
N ILE A 4 -20.68 -5.58 -14.24
CA ILE A 4 -20.79 -4.28 -13.56
C ILE A 4 -19.43 -3.59 -13.40
N ALA A 5 -18.36 -4.34 -13.12
CA ALA A 5 -17.01 -3.79 -13.03
C ALA A 5 -16.47 -3.27 -14.38
N VAL A 6 -16.99 -3.78 -15.50
CA VAL A 6 -16.67 -3.28 -16.84
C VAL A 6 -17.49 -2.02 -17.15
N LEU A 7 -18.77 -1.99 -16.75
CA LEU A 7 -19.66 -0.84 -17.00
C LEU A 7 -19.24 0.42 -16.21
N HIS A 8 -18.72 0.25 -15.00
CA HIS A 8 -18.31 1.36 -14.12
C HIS A 8 -16.79 1.45 -13.94
N LYS A 9 -16.03 0.90 -14.89
CA LYS A 9 -14.57 0.78 -14.82
C LYS A 9 -13.89 2.09 -14.44
N ASP A 10 -14.17 3.16 -15.18
CA ASP A 10 -13.51 4.46 -15.01
C ASP A 10 -13.85 5.09 -13.66
N GLU A 11 -15.08 4.89 -13.17
CA GLU A 11 -15.49 5.38 -11.86
C GLU A 11 -14.79 4.60 -10.74
N ILE A 12 -14.70 3.28 -10.87
CA ILE A 12 -13.98 2.43 -9.93
C ILE A 12 -12.50 2.83 -9.89
N LEU A 13 -11.85 3.01 -11.04
CA LEU A 13 -10.45 3.43 -11.12
C LEU A 13 -10.23 4.81 -10.48
N LYS A 14 -11.10 5.78 -10.74
CA LYS A 14 -11.05 7.11 -10.09
C LYS A 14 -11.18 7.02 -8.57
N ARG A 15 -12.09 6.19 -8.07
CA ARG A 15 -12.28 6.00 -6.62
C ARG A 15 -11.08 5.30 -5.99
N VAL A 16 -10.53 4.28 -6.64
CA VAL A 16 -9.30 3.61 -6.19
C VAL A 16 -8.13 4.60 -6.16
N ALA A 17 -7.97 5.43 -7.19
CA ALA A 17 -6.94 6.47 -7.25
C ALA A 17 -7.07 7.54 -6.16
N LYS A 18 -8.29 7.82 -5.69
CA LYS A 18 -8.54 8.71 -4.53
C LYS A 18 -8.21 8.06 -3.19
N GLY A 19 -7.95 6.76 -3.15
CA GLY A 19 -7.63 6.03 -1.93
C GLY A 19 -8.80 5.30 -1.27
N ASP A 20 -9.99 5.30 -1.88
CA ASP A 20 -11.14 4.52 -1.40
C ASP A 20 -10.79 3.04 -1.25
N LYS A 21 -11.37 2.39 -0.23
CA LYS A 21 -11.20 0.93 -0.06
C LYS A 21 -12.03 0.21 -1.12
N ILE A 22 -11.40 -0.74 -1.82
CA ILE A 22 -12.06 -1.57 -2.85
C ILE A 22 -13.28 -2.31 -2.28
N SER A 23 -13.24 -2.70 -1.00
CA SER A 23 -14.38 -3.29 -0.30
C SER A 23 -15.60 -2.36 -0.24
N ASP A 24 -15.39 -1.06 -0.03
CA ASP A 24 -16.47 -0.07 0.08
C ASP A 24 -16.97 0.36 -1.30
N ILE A 25 -16.08 0.41 -2.30
CA ILE A 25 -16.46 0.53 -3.71
C ILE A 25 -17.35 -0.66 -4.10
N GLY A 26 -16.95 -1.88 -3.79
CA GLY A 26 -17.70 -3.09 -4.12
C GLY A 26 -19.12 -3.10 -3.54
N LYS A 27 -19.30 -2.64 -2.29
CA LYS A 27 -20.62 -2.47 -1.68
C LYS A 27 -21.54 -1.56 -2.50
N SER A 28 -20.99 -0.50 -3.10
CA SER A 28 -21.76 0.47 -3.91
C SER A 28 -22.37 -0.18 -5.16
N TYR A 29 -21.75 -1.24 -5.66
CA TYR A 29 -22.14 -1.91 -6.90
C TYR A 29 -22.65 -3.35 -6.68
N GLY A 30 -22.82 -3.77 -5.42
CA GLY A 30 -23.25 -5.13 -5.08
C GLY A 30 -22.24 -6.23 -5.47
N VAL A 31 -20.95 -5.90 -5.57
CA VAL A 31 -19.89 -6.84 -5.97
C VAL A 31 -18.84 -6.98 -4.87
N THR A 32 -18.17 -8.14 -4.83
CA THR A 32 -17.08 -8.36 -3.88
C THR A 32 -15.79 -7.68 -4.34
N GLN A 33 -14.93 -7.32 -3.38
CA GLN A 33 -13.61 -6.76 -3.70
C GLN A 33 -12.77 -7.69 -4.60
N GLN A 34 -12.92 -9.01 -4.43
CA GLN A 34 -12.22 -10.02 -5.22
C GLN A 34 -12.68 -9.99 -6.68
N ALA A 35 -13.98 -9.78 -6.93
CA ALA A 35 -14.51 -9.66 -8.27
C ALA A 35 -13.97 -8.42 -8.99
N ILE A 36 -13.91 -7.27 -8.30
CA ILE A 36 -13.30 -6.04 -8.84
C ILE A 36 -11.82 -6.28 -9.16
N SER A 37 -11.04 -6.75 -8.19
CA SER A 37 -9.59 -6.95 -8.37
C SER A 37 -9.30 -7.96 -9.48
N LYS A 38 -10.05 -9.07 -9.57
CA LYS A 38 -9.87 -10.07 -10.61
C LYS A 38 -10.16 -9.50 -12.01
N GLN A 39 -11.20 -8.68 -12.12
CA GLN A 39 -11.60 -8.10 -13.41
C GLN A 39 -10.65 -7.01 -13.89
N LEU A 40 -10.18 -6.16 -12.98
CA LEU A 40 -9.30 -5.03 -13.32
C LEU A 40 -7.81 -5.41 -13.36
N LEU A 41 -7.45 -6.63 -12.96
CA LEU A 41 -6.06 -7.08 -12.97
C LEU A 41 -5.39 -6.96 -14.34
N THR A 42 -6.16 -7.17 -15.41
CA THR A 42 -5.68 -7.08 -16.79
C THR A 42 -5.73 -5.65 -17.36
N ASP A 43 -6.29 -4.69 -16.62
CA ASP A 43 -6.36 -3.31 -17.06
C ASP A 43 -5.01 -2.61 -16.82
N PRO A 44 -4.41 -1.96 -17.83
CA PRO A 44 -3.12 -1.30 -17.67
C PRO A 44 -3.16 -0.17 -16.63
N GLU A 45 -4.27 0.52 -16.46
CA GLU A 45 -4.41 1.65 -15.52
C GLU A 45 -4.65 1.20 -14.07
N TRP A 46 -4.91 -0.09 -13.86
CA TRP A 46 -5.24 -0.62 -12.53
C TRP A 46 -4.09 -0.45 -11.53
N ILE A 47 -2.86 -0.72 -11.96
CA ILE A 47 -1.68 -0.62 -11.11
C ILE A 47 -1.45 0.85 -10.74
N ASP A 48 -1.54 1.75 -11.71
CA ASP A 48 -1.36 3.19 -11.51
C ASP A 48 -2.42 3.79 -10.59
N ALA A 49 -3.68 3.38 -10.75
CA ALA A 49 -4.76 3.77 -9.86
C ALA A 49 -4.50 3.29 -8.42
N ARG A 50 -4.04 2.05 -8.23
CA ARG A 50 -3.72 1.54 -6.89
C ARG A 50 -2.51 2.26 -6.27
N MET A 51 -1.49 2.57 -7.06
CA MET A 51 -0.32 3.31 -6.61
C MET A 51 -0.72 4.73 -6.17
N SER A 52 -1.52 5.43 -6.99
CA SER A 52 -2.07 6.75 -6.67
C SER A 52 -2.94 6.71 -5.41
N GLY A 53 -3.79 5.69 -5.28
CA GLY A 53 -4.62 5.50 -4.09
C GLY A 53 -3.83 5.24 -2.81
N THR A 54 -2.69 4.58 -2.91
CA THR A 54 -1.77 4.38 -1.78
C THR A 54 -1.11 5.68 -1.38
N LEU A 55 -0.64 6.50 -2.34
CA LEU A 55 -0.13 7.83 -2.07
C LEU A 55 -1.20 8.73 -1.41
N ALA A 56 -2.41 8.76 -1.96
CA ALA A 56 -3.52 9.55 -1.42
C ALA A 56 -3.85 9.19 0.05
N ARG A 57 -3.76 7.91 0.41
CA ARG A 57 -3.95 7.47 1.80
C ARG A 57 -2.82 7.93 2.72
N ILE A 58 -1.58 7.90 2.26
CA ILE A 58 -0.43 8.41 3.03
C ILE A 58 -0.61 9.92 3.26
N GLU A 59 -0.84 10.68 2.20
CA GLU A 59 -1.03 12.13 2.26
C GLU A 59 -2.23 12.51 3.14
N HIS A 60 -3.33 11.74 3.09
CA HIS A 60 -4.47 11.98 3.97
C HIS A 60 -4.07 11.93 5.44
N TRP A 61 -3.35 10.89 5.88
CA TRP A 61 -2.94 10.76 7.28
C TRP A 61 -1.82 11.73 7.66
N GLU A 62 -0.94 12.11 6.73
CA GLU A 62 0.05 13.17 6.96
C GLU A 62 -0.65 14.51 7.24
N LYS A 63 -1.64 14.88 6.42
CA LYS A 63 -2.46 16.09 6.63
C LYS A 63 -3.23 16.03 7.96
N GLU A 64 -3.79 14.87 8.30
CA GLU A 64 -4.47 14.69 9.59
C GLU A 64 -3.51 14.88 10.77
N ILE A 65 -2.24 14.48 10.66
CA ILE A 65 -1.24 14.73 11.71
C ILE A 65 -0.85 16.21 11.75
N GLU A 66 -0.66 16.85 10.60
CA GLU A 66 -0.31 18.28 10.51
C GLU A 66 -1.43 19.19 11.04
N ALA A 67 -2.68 18.79 10.91
CA ALA A 67 -3.84 19.54 11.41
C ALA A 67 -3.98 19.50 12.95
N ILE A 68 -3.19 18.68 13.64
CA ILE A 68 -3.26 18.52 15.10
C ILE A 68 -2.66 19.74 15.78
N ASN A 69 -3.43 20.31 16.69
CA ASN A 69 -3.06 21.47 17.50
C ASN A 69 -3.11 21.15 19.00
N GLU A 70 -2.71 22.11 19.84
CA GLU A 70 -2.64 21.96 21.30
C GLU A 70 -3.99 21.59 21.95
N GLY A 71 -5.12 21.91 21.31
CA GLY A 71 -6.46 21.55 21.78
C GLY A 71 -6.95 20.17 21.34
N THR A 72 -6.17 19.45 20.52
CA THR A 72 -6.57 18.16 19.97
C THR A 72 -6.29 17.04 20.97
N PRO A 73 -7.26 16.13 21.24
CA PRO A 73 -7.03 15.02 22.16
C PRO A 73 -5.87 14.11 21.72
N GLN A 74 -4.99 13.74 22.64
CA GLN A 74 -3.83 12.87 22.37
C GLN A 74 -4.18 11.53 21.71
N VAL A 75 -5.37 11.00 21.98
CA VAL A 75 -5.87 9.76 21.34
C VAL A 75 -6.02 9.93 19.82
N VAL A 76 -6.38 11.12 19.35
CA VAL A 76 -6.50 11.43 17.91
C VAL A 76 -5.12 11.44 17.26
N LEU A 77 -4.13 12.05 17.91
CA LEU A 77 -2.72 12.01 17.46
C LEU A 77 -2.18 10.58 17.40
N GLY A 78 -2.40 9.79 18.45
CA GLY A 78 -2.01 8.39 18.49
C GLY A 78 -2.63 7.61 17.32
N ARG A 79 -3.94 7.76 17.11
CA ARG A 79 -4.64 7.10 16.00
C ARG A 79 -4.09 7.50 14.64
N ALA A 80 -3.89 8.80 14.38
CA ALA A 80 -3.41 9.29 13.09
C ALA A 80 -2.00 8.74 12.78
N ARG A 81 -1.11 8.70 13.79
CA ARG A 81 0.24 8.12 13.67
C ARG A 81 0.21 6.63 13.33
N GLU A 82 -0.62 5.86 14.03
CA GLU A 82 -0.76 4.42 13.77
C GLU A 82 -1.32 4.16 12.36
N MET A 83 -2.29 4.97 11.92
CA MET A 83 -2.86 4.85 10.59
C MET A 83 -1.84 5.21 9.49
N LEU A 84 -1.02 6.25 9.71
CA LEU A 84 0.06 6.61 8.80
C LEU A 84 1.13 5.51 8.72
N ALA A 85 1.57 4.98 9.86
CA ALA A 85 2.54 3.88 9.92
C ALA A 85 2.04 2.66 9.15
N HIS A 86 0.78 2.27 9.37
CA HIS A 86 0.15 1.17 8.64
C HIS A 86 0.01 1.45 7.13
N ALA A 87 -0.30 2.69 6.73
CA ALA A 87 -0.37 3.07 5.32
C ALA A 87 1.00 2.93 4.62
N ARG A 88 2.07 3.41 5.26
CA ARG A 88 3.46 3.29 4.77
C ARG A 88 3.90 1.83 4.67
N TRP A 89 3.65 1.02 5.71
CA TRP A 89 3.97 -0.40 5.69
C TRP A 89 3.29 -1.16 4.55
N ARG A 90 2.02 -0.84 4.25
CA ARG A 90 1.35 -1.43 3.08
C ARG A 90 1.96 -0.95 1.76
N ALA A 91 2.30 0.33 1.66
CA ALA A 91 2.90 0.89 0.45
C ALA A 91 4.23 0.20 0.10
N GLU A 92 5.08 -0.05 1.09
CA GLU A 92 6.34 -0.79 0.94
C GLU A 92 6.13 -2.20 0.38
N ARG A 93 5.10 -2.90 0.84
CA ARG A 93 4.83 -4.29 0.45
C ARG A 93 4.13 -4.40 -0.91
N GLU A 94 3.21 -3.49 -1.20
CA GLU A 94 2.46 -3.49 -2.45
C GLU A 94 3.27 -2.93 -3.61
N PHE A 95 4.14 -1.95 -3.34
CA PHE A 95 4.91 -1.21 -4.35
C PHE A 95 6.36 -1.00 -3.87
N PRO A 96 7.15 -2.08 -3.71
CA PRO A 96 8.50 -2.02 -3.16
C PRO A 96 9.47 -1.20 -4.01
N ASN A 97 9.23 -1.08 -5.32
CA ASN A 97 10.08 -0.25 -6.19
C ASN A 97 9.94 1.24 -5.89
N GLN A 98 8.78 1.67 -5.38
CA GLN A 98 8.46 3.09 -5.13
C GLN A 98 8.74 3.47 -3.67
N TRP A 99 8.34 2.62 -2.72
CA TRP A 99 8.45 2.92 -1.28
C TRP A 99 9.34 1.96 -0.51
N GLY A 100 9.83 0.87 -1.12
CA GLY A 100 10.73 -0.05 -0.44
C GLY A 100 12.03 0.62 -0.03
N GLY A 101 12.55 0.26 1.14
CA GLY A 101 13.84 0.73 1.61
C GLY A 101 14.99 0.35 0.66
N ALA A 102 16.12 1.03 0.81
CA ALA A 102 17.34 0.72 0.04
C ALA A 102 17.68 -0.77 0.18
N LYS A 103 17.89 -1.46 -0.95
CA LYS A 103 18.33 -2.85 -0.96
C LYS A 103 19.71 -2.91 -0.28
N ILE A 104 19.77 -3.48 0.92
CA ILE A 104 21.03 -3.70 1.62
C ILE A 104 21.73 -4.86 0.92
N ASN A 105 22.79 -4.55 0.17
CA ASN A 105 23.69 -5.57 -0.35
C ASN A 105 24.54 -6.10 0.80
N ILE A 106 24.19 -7.27 1.33
CA ILE A 106 24.98 -7.94 2.36
C ILE A 106 26.05 -8.76 1.67
N ASN A 107 27.29 -8.26 1.64
CA ASN A 107 28.44 -9.05 1.24
C ASN A 107 28.87 -9.93 2.42
N VAL A 108 28.56 -11.24 2.34
CA VAL A 108 29.03 -12.23 3.30
C VAL A 108 30.43 -12.67 2.88
N THR A 109 31.46 -12.12 3.53
CA THR A 109 32.84 -12.59 3.37
C THR A 109 33.12 -13.68 4.39
N ASN A 110 33.02 -14.94 3.98
CA ASN A 110 33.48 -16.06 4.80
C ASN A 110 35.02 -16.08 4.80
N LYS A 111 35.64 -15.56 5.84
CA LYS A 111 37.07 -15.77 6.12
C LYS A 111 37.24 -17.10 6.85
N VAL A 112 37.17 -18.20 6.12
CA VAL A 112 37.73 -19.47 6.61
C VAL A 112 38.95 -19.73 5.78
N GLU A 113 40.13 -19.50 6.36
CA GLU A 113 41.36 -19.98 5.75
C GLU A 113 41.39 -21.51 5.90
N MET A 114 41.59 -22.21 4.78
CA MET A 114 41.61 -23.67 4.67
C MET A 114 42.61 -24.37 5.61
N SER A 115 43.48 -23.61 6.30
CA SER A 115 44.45 -24.12 7.26
C SER A 115 43.84 -24.55 8.60
N GLU A 116 42.64 -24.09 8.96
CA GLU A 116 41.94 -24.54 10.19
C GLU A 116 41.08 -25.79 9.99
N ALA A 117 40.81 -26.18 8.73
CA ALA A 117 39.99 -27.35 8.41
C ALA A 117 40.77 -28.69 8.38
N LEU A 118 42.10 -28.65 8.58
CA LEU A 118 43.01 -29.80 8.45
C LEU A 118 43.90 -30.03 9.70
N ALA A 119 43.53 -29.49 10.86
CA ALA A 119 44.14 -29.94 12.11
C ALA A 119 43.57 -31.34 12.46
N PRO A 120 44.42 -32.37 12.70
CA PRO A 120 43.99 -33.73 13.01
C PRO A 120 43.29 -33.86 14.37
#